data_AF-A0AAP2BI71-F1
#
_entry.id   AF-A0AAP2BI71-F1
#
_cell.length_a   1.000
_cell.length_b   1.000
_cell.length_c   1.000
_cell.angle_alpha   90.00
_cell.angle_beta   90.00
_cell.angle_gamma   90.00
#
_symmetry.space_group_name_H-M   'P 1'
#
loop_
_entity.id
_entity.type
_entity.pdbx_description
1 polymer ?
#
loop_
_entity_poly.entity_id
_entity_poly.type
_entity_poly.pdbx_seq_one_letter_code
_entity_poly.pdbx_strand_id
1 'polypeptide(L)'
;MSEAIANKQVSLVVNRLMRNFIKKIGEKDEPLVWGFKASEALQENTATVLSECIDKKKVFAVKILHEPVHIDGGRSPQLKGLGKGTVVFIPNADTWNQDTLLRVAFQSSEAGSKALLGFSDPSRLSMGIYQFIVTQQVSDDLELSQWAINMSTPIGDIR
;
A
#
# COMPACT_ATOMS: atom_id res chain seq x y z
N MET A 1 9.94 -23.69 -10.85
CA MET A 1 8.48 -23.48 -10.75
C MET A 1 8.03 -22.84 -12.06
N SER A 2 6.93 -23.26 -12.69
CA SER A 2 6.48 -22.58 -13.92
C SER A 2 5.91 -21.21 -13.58
N GLU A 3 6.13 -20.23 -14.45
CA GLU A 3 5.69 -18.83 -14.29
C GLU A 3 4.18 -18.72 -14.05
N ALA A 4 3.39 -19.59 -14.69
CA ALA A 4 1.94 -19.69 -14.47
C ALA A 4 1.54 -20.12 -13.04
N ILE A 5 2.33 -20.98 -12.39
CA ILE A 5 2.07 -21.40 -11.00
C ILE A 5 2.42 -20.28 -10.03
N ALA A 6 3.57 -19.62 -10.25
CA ALA A 6 3.99 -18.47 -9.45
C ALA A 6 2.96 -17.34 -9.52
N ASN A 7 2.51 -16.98 -10.73
CA ASN A 7 1.49 -15.94 -10.93
C ASN A 7 0.17 -16.28 -10.23
N LYS A 8 -0.28 -17.54 -10.32
CA LYS A 8 -1.50 -17.99 -9.64
C LYS A 8 -1.38 -17.88 -8.11
N GLN A 9 -0.23 -18.21 -7.54
CA GLN A 9 0.00 -18.10 -6.11
C GLN A 9 0.08 -16.63 -5.65
N VAL A 10 0.77 -15.76 -6.40
CA VAL A 10 0.78 -14.31 -6.16
C VAL A 10 -0.65 -13.76 -6.20
N SER A 11 -1.45 -14.13 -7.22
CA SER A 11 -2.85 -13.73 -7.30
C SER A 11 -3.67 -14.15 -6.07
N LEU A 12 -3.45 -15.34 -5.53
CA LEU A 12 -4.15 -15.81 -4.32
C LEU A 12 -3.78 -14.98 -3.09
N VAL A 13 -2.50 -14.66 -2.92
CA VAL A 13 -2.01 -13.87 -1.80
C VAL A 13 -2.50 -12.43 -1.87
N VAL A 14 -2.41 -11.80 -3.04
CA VAL A 14 -2.92 -10.44 -3.28
C VAL A 14 -4.43 -10.37 -3.09
N ASN A 15 -5.17 -11.38 -3.55
CA ASN A 15 -6.61 -11.48 -3.28
C ASN A 15 -6.92 -11.55 -1.78
N ARG A 16 -6.11 -12.29 -1.00
CA ARG A 16 -6.27 -12.35 0.46
C ARG A 16 -5.95 -11.01 1.12
N LEU A 17 -4.85 -10.36 0.73
CA LEU A 17 -4.49 -9.01 1.17
C LEU A 17 -5.63 -8.03 0.90
N MET A 18 -6.16 -8.01 -0.31
CA MET A 18 -7.27 -7.12 -0.69
C MET A 18 -8.57 -7.42 0.04
N ARG A 19 -8.89 -8.69 0.27
CA ARG A 19 -10.07 -9.04 1.08
C ARG A 19 -9.92 -8.55 2.52
N ASN A 20 -8.73 -8.65 3.10
CA ASN A 20 -8.47 -8.14 4.45
C ASN A 20 -8.62 -6.61 4.50
N PHE A 21 -8.04 -5.93 3.52
CA PHE A 21 -8.15 -4.48 3.33
C PHE A 21 -9.62 -4.03 3.18
N ILE A 22 -10.35 -4.61 2.22
CA ILE A 22 -11.76 -4.28 1.92
C ILE A 22 -12.68 -4.51 3.13
N LYS A 23 -12.44 -5.57 3.91
CA LYS A 23 -13.22 -5.86 5.12
C LYS A 23 -13.15 -4.72 6.13
N LYS A 24 -11.99 -4.06 6.24
CA LYS A 24 -11.75 -2.98 7.19
C LYS A 24 -12.24 -1.60 6.74
N ILE A 25 -12.52 -1.42 5.44
CA ILE A 25 -13.13 -0.18 4.95
C ILE A 25 -14.53 0.00 5.56
N GLY A 26 -14.76 1.11 6.24
CA GLY A 26 -16.01 1.45 6.92
C GLY A 26 -16.13 0.94 8.35
N GLU A 27 -15.11 0.28 8.89
CA GLU A 27 -15.07 -0.14 10.30
C GLU A 27 -14.71 1.04 11.22
N LYS A 28 -15.10 0.96 12.49
CA LYS A 28 -14.83 2.03 13.48
C LYS A 28 -13.33 2.29 13.68
N ASP A 29 -12.52 1.25 13.53
CA ASP A 29 -11.06 1.26 13.63
C ASP A 29 -10.38 1.29 12.26
N GLU A 30 -11.08 1.75 11.21
CA GLU A 30 -10.52 1.84 9.87
C GLU A 30 -9.24 2.69 9.87
N PRO A 31 -8.09 2.14 9.44
CA PRO A 31 -6.86 2.90 9.39
C PRO A 31 -6.86 3.84 8.19
N LEU A 32 -6.16 4.96 8.34
CA LEU A 32 -6.00 5.95 7.27
C LEU A 32 -5.12 5.40 6.13
N VAL A 33 -4.13 4.57 6.47
CA VAL A 33 -3.16 4.02 5.54
C VAL A 33 -3.10 2.50 5.71
N TRP A 34 -2.98 1.78 4.60
CA TRP A 34 -2.66 0.36 4.61
C TRP A 34 -1.29 0.14 4.02
N GLY A 35 -0.58 -0.84 4.56
CA GLY A 35 0.77 -1.15 4.14
C GLY A 35 0.99 -2.65 4.07
N PHE A 36 1.80 -3.10 3.12
CA PHE A 36 2.33 -4.45 3.16
C PHE A 36 3.80 -4.49 2.83
N LYS A 37 4.53 -5.29 3.61
CA LYS A 37 5.93 -5.61 3.37
C LYS A 37 6.03 -6.73 2.33
N ALA A 38 6.75 -6.50 1.25
CA ALA A 38 7.06 -7.52 0.23
C ALA A 38 8.33 -7.14 -0.55
N SER A 39 8.96 -8.09 -1.25
CA SER A 39 10.05 -7.76 -2.17
C SER A 39 9.57 -6.86 -3.32
N GLU A 40 10.46 -6.04 -3.89
CA GLU A 40 10.12 -5.10 -4.97
C GLU A 40 9.42 -5.83 -6.15
N ALA A 41 9.96 -6.97 -6.57
CA ALA A 41 9.39 -7.82 -7.62
C ALA A 41 7.96 -8.29 -7.28
N LEU A 42 7.67 -8.62 -6.02
CA LEU A 42 6.33 -8.99 -5.60
C LEU A 42 5.38 -7.79 -5.57
N GLN A 43 5.86 -6.60 -5.23
CA GLN A 43 5.05 -5.39 -5.22
C GLN A 43 4.64 -4.97 -6.64
N GLU A 44 5.55 -5.06 -7.62
CA GLU A 44 5.26 -4.80 -9.03
C GLU A 44 4.21 -5.77 -9.58
N ASN A 45 4.38 -7.08 -9.32
CA ASN A 45 3.40 -8.10 -9.70
C ASN A 45 2.05 -7.88 -9.00
N THR A 46 2.07 -7.42 -7.75
CA THR A 46 0.85 -7.09 -6.99
C THR A 46 0.09 -5.95 -7.65
N ALA A 47 0.77 -4.91 -8.15
CA ALA A 47 0.15 -3.77 -8.81
C ALA A 47 -0.79 -4.21 -9.95
N THR A 48 -0.28 -5.09 -10.81
CA THR A 48 -1.02 -5.65 -11.95
C THR A 48 -2.25 -6.43 -11.48
N VAL A 49 -2.07 -7.33 -10.50
CA VAL A 49 -3.16 -8.18 -9.97
C VAL A 49 -4.22 -7.37 -9.23
N LEU A 50 -3.84 -6.31 -8.51
CA LEU A 50 -4.78 -5.48 -7.74
C LEU A 50 -5.88 -4.87 -8.62
N SER A 51 -5.53 -4.46 -9.83
CA SER A 51 -6.47 -3.89 -10.80
C SER A 51 -7.56 -4.89 -11.22
N GLU A 52 -7.30 -6.19 -11.10
CA GLU A 52 -8.24 -7.27 -11.45
C GLU A 52 -9.12 -7.70 -10.26
N CYS A 53 -8.72 -7.39 -9.03
CA CYS A 53 -9.35 -7.88 -7.79
C CYS A 53 -10.45 -6.96 -7.22
N ILE A 54 -10.92 -5.99 -8.01
CA ILE A 54 -11.89 -4.96 -7.61
C ILE A 54 -13.25 -5.59 -7.28
N ASP A 55 -13.81 -5.29 -6.09
CA ASP A 55 -15.09 -5.85 -5.63
C ASP A 55 -16.33 -5.10 -6.14
N LYS A 56 -16.12 -3.91 -6.73
CA LYS A 56 -17.14 -2.97 -7.26
C LYS A 56 -18.22 -2.60 -6.24
N LYS A 57 -17.94 -2.77 -4.94
CA LYS A 57 -18.87 -2.43 -3.85
C LYS A 57 -18.24 -1.41 -2.91
N LYS A 58 -17.06 -1.73 -2.38
CA LYS A 58 -16.29 -0.82 -1.52
C LYS A 58 -15.09 -0.24 -2.27
N VAL A 59 -14.54 -0.99 -3.21
CA VAL A 59 -13.46 -0.58 -4.10
C VAL A 59 -13.96 -0.61 -5.53
N PHE A 60 -13.92 0.53 -6.23
CA PHE A 60 -14.41 0.68 -7.61
C PHE A 60 -13.30 0.74 -8.65
N ALA A 61 -12.12 1.20 -8.25
CA ALA A 61 -10.97 1.36 -9.12
C ALA A 61 -9.67 1.22 -8.32
N VAL A 62 -8.59 0.87 -9.01
CA VAL A 62 -7.22 0.94 -8.47
C VAL A 62 -6.45 1.93 -9.34
N LYS A 63 -5.73 2.85 -8.69
CA LYS A 63 -4.78 3.75 -9.33
C LYS A 63 -3.40 3.44 -8.80
N ILE A 64 -2.50 3.01 -9.68
CA ILE A 64 -1.13 2.67 -9.32
C ILE A 64 -0.24 3.89 -9.57
N LEU A 65 0.59 4.25 -8.61
CA LEU A 65 1.55 5.33 -8.72
C LEU A 65 2.97 4.77 -8.65
N HIS A 66 3.58 4.51 -9.80
CA HIS A 66 4.96 3.99 -9.87
C HIS A 66 6.01 5.07 -9.55
N GLU A 67 5.69 6.34 -9.79
CA GLU A 67 6.61 7.45 -9.60
C GLU A 67 5.99 8.53 -8.69
N PRO A 68 6.82 9.24 -7.91
CA PRO A 68 6.36 10.34 -7.07
C PRO A 68 5.55 11.35 -7.85
N VAL A 69 4.34 11.63 -7.37
CA VAL A 69 3.47 12.64 -7.97
C VAL A 69 4.05 14.04 -7.75
N HIS A 70 3.95 14.87 -8.78
CA HIS A 70 4.36 16.27 -8.69
C HIS A 70 3.51 17.01 -7.64
N ILE A 71 4.19 17.81 -6.80
CA ILE A 71 3.56 18.66 -5.79
C ILE A 71 3.77 20.11 -6.21
N ASP A 72 2.72 20.75 -6.71
CA ASP A 72 2.74 22.19 -7.00
C ASP A 72 2.60 22.99 -5.71
N GLY A 73 3.53 23.93 -5.50
CA GLY A 73 3.33 25.13 -4.67
C GLY A 73 2.83 24.92 -3.23
N GLY A 74 2.86 23.69 -2.72
CA GLY A 74 2.75 23.39 -1.30
C GLY A 74 1.46 22.79 -0.75
N ARG A 75 0.41 22.40 -1.51
CA ARG A 75 -0.81 21.87 -0.83
C ARG A 75 -1.35 20.52 -1.25
N SER A 76 -1.41 20.15 -2.53
CA SER A 76 -2.07 18.89 -2.91
C SER A 76 -1.34 18.19 -4.04
N PRO A 77 -1.05 16.88 -3.92
CA PRO A 77 -0.58 16.09 -5.05
C PRO A 77 -1.59 16.16 -6.20
N GLN A 78 -1.13 16.18 -7.45
CA GLN A 78 -2.05 16.19 -8.59
C GLN A 78 -2.57 14.77 -8.89
N LEU A 79 -3.40 14.21 -8.01
CA LEU A 79 -4.12 12.96 -8.27
C LEU A 79 -5.30 13.21 -9.22
N LYS A 80 -5.03 13.55 -10.49
CA LYS A 80 -6.07 13.75 -11.51
C LYS A 80 -7.02 12.53 -11.55
N GLY A 81 -8.33 12.79 -11.48
CA GLY A 81 -9.38 11.79 -11.69
C GLY A 81 -9.56 10.78 -10.55
N LEU A 82 -9.17 11.10 -9.31
CA LEU A 82 -9.38 10.20 -8.19
C LEU A 82 -10.87 10.20 -7.76
N GLY A 83 -11.55 9.08 -8.01
CA GLY A 83 -12.95 8.91 -7.64
C GLY A 83 -13.13 8.32 -6.23
N LYS A 84 -14.30 8.54 -5.63
CA LYS A 84 -14.69 7.89 -4.38
C LYS A 84 -14.58 6.37 -4.52
N GLY A 85 -14.02 5.71 -3.51
CA GLY A 85 -13.79 4.26 -3.49
C GLY A 85 -12.70 3.78 -4.45
N THR A 86 -11.81 4.67 -4.92
CA THR A 86 -10.54 4.25 -5.55
C THR A 86 -9.52 3.83 -4.48
N VAL A 87 -8.70 2.82 -4.78
CA VAL A 87 -7.49 2.49 -4.03
C VAL A 87 -6.28 3.05 -4.76
N VAL A 88 -5.52 3.91 -4.10
CA VAL A 88 -4.24 4.43 -4.59
C VAL A 88 -3.15 3.50 -4.09
N PHE A 89 -2.60 2.69 -4.98
CA PHE A 89 -1.49 1.79 -4.67
C PHE A 89 -0.16 2.46 -5.01
N ILE A 90 0.78 2.47 -4.06
CA ILE A 90 2.12 3.00 -4.21
C ILE A 90 3.11 1.85 -3.98
N PRO A 91 3.61 1.19 -5.05
CA PRO A 91 4.72 0.26 -4.93
C PRO A 91 6.00 1.00 -4.53
N ASN A 92 6.90 0.29 -3.84
CA ASN A 92 8.22 0.78 -3.42
C ASN A 92 8.13 2.11 -2.65
N ALA A 93 7.11 2.26 -1.80
CA ALA A 93 6.84 3.48 -1.05
C ALA A 93 8.01 3.87 -0.13
N ASP A 94 8.83 2.91 0.31
CA ASP A 94 10.07 3.12 1.05
C ASP A 94 11.15 3.91 0.27
N THR A 95 11.00 4.07 -1.05
CA THR A 95 11.88 4.90 -1.89
C THR A 95 11.39 6.34 -2.06
N TRP A 96 10.15 6.63 -1.67
CA TRP A 96 9.54 7.95 -1.83
C TRP A 96 9.84 8.88 -0.67
N ASN A 97 9.78 10.18 -0.94
CA ASN A 97 9.75 11.18 0.12
C ASN A 97 8.49 10.97 1.01
N GLN A 98 8.71 10.89 2.32
CA GLN A 98 7.68 10.56 3.31
C GLN A 98 6.56 11.61 3.38
N ASP A 99 6.89 12.90 3.19
CA ASP A 99 5.89 13.96 3.14
C ASP A 99 5.00 13.83 1.91
N THR A 100 5.56 13.39 0.78
CA THR A 100 4.79 13.10 -0.43
C THR A 100 3.81 11.96 -0.19
N LEU A 101 4.25 10.86 0.44
CA LEU A 101 3.39 9.72 0.77
C LEU A 101 2.24 10.12 1.68
N LEU A 102 2.53 10.88 2.75
CA LEU A 102 1.50 11.38 3.66
C LEU A 102 0.48 12.26 2.94
N ARG A 103 0.93 13.18 2.09
CA ARG A 103 0.05 14.06 1.31
C ARG A 103 -0.83 13.26 0.34
N VAL A 104 -0.29 12.23 -0.31
CA VAL A 104 -1.08 11.32 -1.16
C VAL A 104 -2.12 10.58 -0.33
N ALA A 105 -1.77 10.09 0.86
CA ALA A 105 -2.70 9.41 1.75
C ALA A 105 -3.84 10.33 2.22
N PHE A 106 -3.51 11.55 2.68
CA PHE A 106 -4.51 12.53 3.11
C PHE A 106 -5.44 12.93 1.98
N GLN A 107 -4.90 13.28 0.80
CA GLN A 107 -5.73 13.63 -0.34
C GLN A 107 -6.60 12.47 -0.82
N SER A 108 -6.06 11.24 -0.77
CA SER A 108 -6.86 10.05 -1.08
C SER A 108 -8.04 9.93 -0.12
N SER A 109 -7.81 10.11 1.17
CA SER A 109 -8.86 10.09 2.19
C SER A 109 -9.91 11.18 1.96
N GLU A 110 -9.50 12.42 1.65
CA GLU A 110 -10.41 13.53 1.34
C GLU A 110 -11.31 13.26 0.12
N ALA A 111 -10.79 12.54 -0.89
CA ALA A 111 -11.56 12.11 -2.05
C ALA A 111 -12.48 10.91 -1.78
N GLY A 112 -12.47 10.37 -0.55
CA GLY A 112 -13.18 9.13 -0.21
C GLY A 112 -12.52 7.88 -0.82
N SER A 113 -11.23 7.97 -1.12
CA SER A 113 -10.36 6.91 -1.61
C SER A 113 -9.46 6.43 -0.48
N LYS A 114 -8.64 5.41 -0.75
CA LYS A 114 -7.75 4.81 0.26
C LYS A 114 -6.34 4.60 -0.29
N ALA A 115 -5.32 4.80 0.53
CA ALA A 115 -3.94 4.56 0.16
C ALA A 115 -3.48 3.18 0.64
N LEU A 116 -2.82 2.44 -0.26
CA LEU A 116 -2.16 1.17 -0.01
C LEU A 116 -0.67 1.33 -0.38
N LEU A 117 0.21 1.04 0.56
CA LEU A 117 1.65 1.16 0.39
C LEU A 117 2.29 -0.23 0.29
N GLY A 118 3.04 -0.48 -0.77
CA GLY A 118 4.00 -1.58 -0.81
C GLY A 118 5.35 -1.05 -0.36
N PHE A 119 6.07 -1.78 0.48
CA PHE A 119 7.44 -1.43 0.85
C PHE A 119 8.31 -2.66 1.07
N SER A 120 9.59 -2.54 0.77
CA SER A 120 10.55 -3.63 0.98
C SER A 120 11.28 -3.49 2.32
N ASP A 121 11.71 -2.27 2.63
CA ASP A 121 12.40 -1.91 3.85
C ASP A 121 11.54 -0.98 4.72
N PRO A 122 10.93 -1.51 5.79
CA PRO A 122 10.14 -0.70 6.71
C PRO A 122 10.96 0.43 7.34
N SER A 123 12.26 0.26 7.60
CA SER A 123 13.07 1.25 8.34
C SER A 123 13.12 2.64 7.68
N ARG A 124 12.82 2.69 6.38
CA ARG A 124 12.77 3.91 5.57
C ARG A 124 11.45 4.67 5.64
N LEU A 125 10.39 4.04 6.17
CA LEU A 125 9.12 4.70 6.42
C LEU A 125 9.19 5.49 7.73
N SER A 126 8.62 6.70 7.76
CA SER A 126 8.64 7.54 8.96
C SER A 126 7.64 7.06 10.02
N MET A 127 7.94 7.35 11.30
CA MET A 127 7.01 7.10 12.42
C MET A 127 5.62 7.68 12.21
N GLY A 128 5.53 8.82 11.52
CA GLY A 128 4.25 9.46 11.18
C GLY A 128 3.38 8.57 10.31
N ILE A 129 3.96 7.81 9.37
CA ILE A 129 3.18 6.86 8.56
C ILE A 129 2.83 5.63 9.41
N TYR A 130 3.76 5.10 10.21
CA TYR A 130 3.55 3.91 11.04
C TYR A 130 2.33 3.97 11.96
N GLN A 131 2.07 5.12 12.57
CA GLN A 131 0.95 5.29 13.50
C GLN A 131 -0.42 5.07 12.84
N PHE A 132 -0.49 5.20 11.51
CA PHE A 132 -1.72 5.07 10.76
C PHE A 132 -1.76 3.86 9.83
N ILE A 133 -0.69 3.06 9.78
CA ILE A 133 -0.61 1.89 8.90
C ILE A 133 -1.11 0.63 9.62
N VAL A 134 -2.05 -0.08 8.99
CA VAL A 134 -2.21 -1.53 9.23
C VAL A 134 -1.28 -2.29 8.31
N THR A 135 -0.39 -3.09 8.88
CA THR A 135 0.71 -3.75 8.18
C THR A 135 0.53 -5.26 8.03
N GLN A 136 0.55 -5.75 6.78
CA GLN A 136 0.70 -7.18 6.48
C GLN A 136 2.09 -7.46 5.91
N GLN A 137 2.52 -8.72 5.90
CA GLN A 137 3.73 -9.15 5.22
C GLN A 137 3.41 -10.29 4.26
N VAL A 138 3.99 -10.22 3.06
CA VAL A 138 4.09 -11.33 2.13
C VAL A 138 5.52 -11.85 2.19
N SER A 139 5.70 -13.10 2.63
CA SER A 139 7.02 -13.75 2.61
C SER A 139 7.42 -14.15 1.19
N ASP A 140 8.69 -14.49 1.00
CA ASP A 140 9.19 -15.04 -0.26
C ASP A 140 8.51 -16.39 -0.59
N ASP A 141 8.02 -17.10 0.43
CA ASP A 141 7.21 -18.32 0.30
C ASP A 141 5.73 -18.06 -0.01
N LEU A 142 5.36 -16.80 -0.31
CA LEU A 142 3.99 -16.37 -0.64
C LEU A 142 3.00 -16.63 0.50
N GLU A 143 3.42 -16.43 1.74
CA GLU A 143 2.55 -16.48 2.91
C GLU A 143 2.17 -15.07 3.38
N LEU A 144 0.87 -14.86 3.66
CA LEU A 144 0.35 -13.61 4.19
C LEU A 144 0.23 -13.70 5.70
N SER A 145 0.95 -12.84 6.41
CA SER A 145 0.93 -12.77 7.87
C SER A 145 0.71 -11.33 8.36
N GLN A 146 0.31 -11.19 9.63
CA GLN A 146 0.38 -9.90 10.30
C GLN A 146 1.84 -9.56 10.53
N TRP A 147 2.27 -8.40 10.07
CA TRP A 147 3.60 -7.93 10.41
C TRP A 147 3.51 -7.20 11.75
N ALA A 148 4.13 -7.77 12.77
CA ALA A 148 4.45 -7.02 13.97
C ALA A 148 5.69 -6.17 13.66
N ILE A 149 5.61 -4.87 13.93
CA ILE A 149 6.80 -4.01 13.91
C ILE A 149 7.77 -4.58 14.96
N ASN A 150 8.72 -5.40 14.53
CA ASN A 150 9.88 -5.70 15.35
C ASN A 150 10.67 -4.40 15.41
N MET A 151 10.43 -3.61 16.46
CA MET A 151 11.21 -2.42 16.83
C MET A 151 12.65 -2.79 17.26
N SER A 152 13.21 -3.89 16.74
CA SER A 152 14.52 -4.41 17.11
C SER A 152 15.67 -3.55 16.58
N THR A 153 15.41 -2.57 15.73
CA THR A 153 16.39 -1.56 15.34
C THR A 153 15.94 -0.20 15.88
N PRO A 154 16.60 0.34 16.91
CA PRO A 154 16.35 1.70 17.37
C PRO A 154 16.52 2.67 16.19
N ILE A 155 15.61 3.64 16.07
CA ILE A 155 15.63 4.72 15.08
C ILE A 155 16.90 5.62 15.19
N GLY A 156 17.80 5.33 16.13
CA GLY A 156 19.03 6.08 16.40
C GLY A 156 20.30 5.63 15.67
N ASP A 157 20.30 4.54 14.89
CA ASP A 157 21.54 4.02 14.26
C ASP A 157 21.61 4.23 12.73
N ILE A 158 20.81 5.14 12.17
CA ILE A 158 21.07 5.67 10.83
C ILE A 158 22.16 6.74 10.97
N ARG A 159 23.41 6.36 10.70
CA ARG A 159 24.55 7.28 10.53
C ARG A 159 24.61 7.84 9.12
#